data_AF-A0AAW4BJX5-F1
#
_entry.id   AF-A0AAW4BJX5-F1
#
_cell.length_a   1.000
_cell.length_b   1.000
_cell.length_c   1.000
_cell.angle_alpha   90.00
_cell.angle_beta   90.00
_cell.angle_gamma   90.00
#
_symmetry.space_group_name_H-M   'P 1'
#
loop_
_entity.id
_entity.type
_entity.pdbx_description
1 polymer ?
#
loop_
_entity_poly.entity_id
_entity_poly.type
_entity_poly.pdbx_seq_one_letter_code
_entity_poly.pdbx_strand_id
1 'polypeptide(L)' 'MKATSFKFDEKTTELLDHLKDDTHASSRSEVIRKALKLLKVASDADHDKKEIVIKDRDGNEQRIILW' A
#
# COMPACT_ATOMS: atom_id res chain seq x y z
N MET A 1 -9.27 -8.19 20.02
CA MET A 1 -9.02 -7.05 19.11
C MET A 1 -10.23 -6.12 19.15
N LYS A 2 -10.03 -4.80 19.20
CA LYS A 2 -11.14 -3.84 19.09
C LYS A 2 -11.54 -3.74 17.61
N ALA A 3 -12.78 -4.07 17.28
CA ALA A 3 -13.31 -3.95 15.93
C ALA A 3 -13.71 -2.49 15.66
N THR A 4 -13.18 -1.91 14.59
CA THR A 4 -13.56 -0.57 14.11
C THR A 4 -14.25 -0.74 12.76
N SER A 5 -15.38 -0.06 12.56
CA SER A 5 -16.12 -0.09 11.30
C SER A 5 -15.76 1.13 10.46
N PHE A 6 -15.55 0.90 9.17
CA PHE A 6 -15.28 1.94 8.18
C PHE A 6 -16.27 1.77 7.02
N LYS A 7 -16.75 2.89 6.47
CA LYS A 7 -17.52 2.90 5.23
C LYS A 7 -16.61 3.40 4.12
N PHE A 8 -16.58 2.65 3.03
CA PHE A 8 -15.86 3.00 1.82
C PHE A 8 -16.86 3.16 0.69
N ASP A 9 -16.52 3.97 -0.32
CA ASP A 9 -17.27 3.96 -1.57
C ASP A 9 -17.09 2.63 -2.31
N GLU A 10 -17.91 2.44 -3.34
CA GLU A 10 -17.91 1.23 -4.17
C GLU A 10 -16.54 1.00 -4.82
N LYS A 11 -15.99 2.05 -5.45
CA LYS A 11 -14.68 2.00 -6.11
C LYS A 11 -13.54 1.57 -5.18
N THR A 12 -13.52 2.08 -3.95
CA THR A 12 -12.52 1.69 -2.94
C THR A 12 -12.75 0.26 -2.49
N THR A 13 -14.01 -0.16 -2.37
CA THR A 13 -14.34 -1.54 -2.01
C THR A 13 -13.86 -2.52 -3.08
N GLU A 14 -14.10 -2.22 -4.36
CA GLU A 14 -13.61 -3.01 -5.50
C GLU A 14 -12.07 -3.06 -5.53
N LEU A 15 -11.40 -1.93 -5.32
CA LEU A 15 -9.95 -1.90 -5.23
C LEU A 15 -9.41 -2.79 -4.10
N LEU A 16 -10.04 -2.77 -2.93
CA LEU A 16 -9.66 -3.63 -1.81
C LEU A 16 -9.86 -5.11 -2.13
N ASP A 17 -10.89 -5.47 -2.89
CA ASP A 17 -11.13 -6.84 -3.34
C ASP A 17 -10.08 -7.29 -4.36
N HIS A 18 -9.82 -6.49 -5.39
CA HIS A 18 -8.78 -6.77 -6.38
C HIS A 18 -7.41 -6.96 -5.72
N LEU A 19 -7.00 -6.03 -4.84
CA LEU A 19 -5.73 -6.13 -4.13
C LEU A 19 -5.67 -7.33 -3.19
N LYS A 20 -6.80 -7.73 -2.59
CA LYS A 20 -6.85 -8.92 -1.75
C LYS A 20 -6.55 -10.16 -2.59
N ASP A 21 -7.15 -10.27 -3.77
CA ASP A 21 -6.97 -11.41 -4.66
C ASP A 21 -5.55 -11.43 -5.27
N ASP A 22 -5.07 -10.31 -5.80
CA ASP A 22 -3.73 -10.19 -6.41
C ASP A 22 -2.61 -10.47 -5.40
N THR A 23 -2.75 -9.99 -4.17
CA THR A 23 -1.74 -10.16 -3.10
C THR A 23 -1.97 -11.39 -2.24
N HIS A 24 -2.95 -12.23 -2.58
CA HIS A 24 -3.36 -13.42 -1.82
C HIS A 24 -3.60 -13.12 -0.33
N ALA A 25 -4.13 -11.94 -0.03
CA ALA A 25 -4.39 -11.52 1.34
C ALA A 25 -5.62 -12.27 1.88
N SER A 26 -5.60 -12.60 3.16
CA SER A 26 -6.70 -13.31 3.83
C SER A 26 -7.96 -12.46 3.99
N SER A 27 -7.84 -11.13 3.93
CA SER A 27 -8.96 -10.19 4.16
C SER A 27 -8.66 -8.78 3.65
N ARG A 28 -9.71 -7.97 3.43
CA ARG A 28 -9.58 -6.52 3.16
C ARG A 28 -8.83 -5.79 4.28
N SER A 29 -9.00 -6.22 5.53
CA SER A 29 -8.25 -5.64 6.66
C SER A 29 -6.75 -5.91 6.55
N GLU A 30 -6.33 -7.04 6.00
CA GLU A 30 -4.91 -7.30 5.72
C GLU A 30 -4.37 -6.39 4.61
N VAL A 31 -5.15 -6.19 3.55
CA VAL A 31 -4.82 -5.22 2.48
C VAL A 31 -4.61 -3.83 3.06
N ILE A 32 -5.54 -3.34 3.89
CA ILE A 32 -5.42 -2.04 4.54
C ILE A 32 -4.14 -1.96 5.39
N ARG A 33 -3.81 -3.00 6.17
CA ARG A 33 -2.57 -3.03 6.96
C ARG A 33 -1.32 -2.96 6.09
N LYS A 34 -1.28 -3.70 4.96
CA LYS A 34 -0.17 -3.64 3.99
C LYS A 34 -0.04 -2.23 3.39
N ALA A 35 -1.15 -1.61 3.00
CA ALA A 35 -1.17 -0.25 2.46
C ALA A 35 -0.67 0.78 3.46
N LEU A 36 -1.12 0.72 4.72
CA LEU A 36 -0.65 1.60 5.79
C LEU A 36 0.84 1.44 6.08
N LYS A 37 1.36 0.21 5.98
CA LYS A 37 2.80 -0.05 6.13
C LYS A 37 3.59 0.58 4.98
N LEU A 38 3.11 0.48 3.74
CA LEU A 38 3.75 1.13 2.60
C LEU A 38 3.73 2.66 2.74
N LEU A 39 2.61 3.23 3.18
CA LEU A 39 2.50 4.66 3.46
C LEU A 39 3.47 5.12 4.55
N LYS A 40 3.67 4.30 5.60
CA LYS A 40 4.68 4.60 6.64
C LYS A 40 6.10 4.62 6.07
N VAL A 41 6.46 3.66 5.22
CA VAL A 41 7.77 3.62 4.56
C VAL A 41 7.98 4.86 3.68
N ALA A 42 6.95 5.26 2.93
CA ALA A 42 6.96 6.51 2.15
C ALA A 42 7.17 7.73 3.04
N SER A 43 6.37 7.88 4.09
CA SER A 43 6.48 9.01 5.02
C SER A 43 7.85 9.09 5.70
N ASP A 44 8.45 7.96 6.05
CA ASP A 44 9.77 7.91 6.68
C ASP A 44 10.87 8.28 5.68
N ALA A 45 10.76 7.79 4.44
CA ALA A 45 11.71 8.16 3.39
C ALA A 45 11.69 9.66 3.11
N ASP A 46 10.50 10.26 2.99
CA ASP A 46 10.35 11.71 2.78
C ASP A 46 10.94 12.52 3.95
N HIS A 47 10.61 12.15 5.18
CA HIS A 47 11.16 12.80 6.39
C HIS A 47 12.70 12.78 6.43
N ASP A 48 13.30 11.65 6.03
CA ASP A 48 14.74 11.46 5.99
C ASP A 48 15.40 12.01 4.71
N LYS A 49 14.65 12.67 3.81
CA LYS A 49 15.11 13.13 2.48
C LYS A 49 15.69 12.00 1.62
N LYS A 50 15.06 10.83 1.71
CA LYS A 50 15.37 9.63 0.92
C LYS A 50 14.31 9.43 -0.17
N GLU A 51 14.60 8.50 -1.06
CA GLU A 51 13.74 8.17 -2.19
C GLU A 51 13.31 6.71 -2.12
N ILE A 52 12.10 6.45 -2.62
CA ILE A 52 11.63 5.09 -2.87
C ILE A 52 11.85 4.76 -4.34
N VAL A 53 12.55 3.65 -4.56
CA VAL A 53 12.82 3.11 -5.89
C VAL A 53 12.23 1.72 -5.99
N ILE A 54 11.42 1.48 -7.01
CA ILE A 54 11.00 0.14 -7.42
C ILE A 54 11.98 -0.34 -8.49
N LYS A 55 12.56 -1.52 -8.30
CA LYS A 55 13.44 -2.14 -9.29
C LYS A 55 12.73 -3.31 -9.94
N ASP A 56 12.81 -3.41 -11.26
CA ASP A 56 12.42 -4.63 -11.95
C ASP A 56 13.50 -5.72 -11.78
N ARG A 57 13.26 -6.90 -12.38
CA ARG A 57 14.18 -8.04 -12.29
C ARG A 57 15.49 -7.82 -13.05
N ASP A 58 15.49 -6.90 -14.01
CA ASP A 58 16.63 -6.57 -14.85
C ASP A 58 17.46 -5.42 -14.25
N GLY A 59 17.01 -4.88 -13.12
CA GLY A 59 17.68 -3.82 -12.36
C GLY A 59 17.30 -2.41 -12.81
N ASN A 60 16.32 -2.25 -13.71
CA ASN A 60 15.85 -0.93 -14.11
C ASN A 60 15.06 -0.30 -12.96
N GLU A 61 15.39 0.96 -12.68
CA GLU A 61 14.85 1.71 -11.56
C GLU A 61 13.67 2.58 -12.00
N GLN A 62 12.54 2.46 -11.31
CA GLN A 62 11.43 3.40 -11.35
C GLN A 62 11.40 4.19 -10.05
N ARG A 63 11.67 5.50 -10.15
CA ARG A 63 11.62 6.42 -9.02
C ARG A 63 10.18 6.81 -8.71
N ILE A 64 9.76 6.62 -7.46
CA ILE A 64 8.47 7.13 -6.99
C ILE A 64 8.73 8.48 -6.32
N ILE A 65 8.15 9.53 -6.90
CA ILE A 65 8.12 10.86 -6.27
C ILE A 65 6.97 10.82 -5.25
N LEU A 66 7.32 11.02 -3.99
CA LEU A 66 6.38 11.20 -2.89
C LEU A 66 6.03 12.69 -2.83
N TRP A 67 4.74 13.01 -2.79
CA TRP A 67 4.20 14.39 -2.81
C TRP A 67 3.87 14.86 -1.40
#